data_AF-A0AAX6GT45-F1
#
_entry.id   AF-A0AAX6GT45-F1
#
_cell.length_a   1.000
_cell.length_b   1.000
_cell.length_c   1.000
_cell.angle_alpha   90.00
_cell.angle_beta   90.00
_cell.angle_gamma   90.00
#
_symmetry.space_group_name_H-M   'P 1'
#
loop_
_entity.id
_entity.type
_entity.pdbx_description
1 polymer ?
#
loop_
_entity_poly.entity_id
_entity_poly.type
_entity_poly.pdbx_seq_one_letter_code
_entity_poly.pdbx_strand_id
1 'polypeptide(L)'
;MGLQCEVCKEAQHKYKCPSCFVPYCSVVCFKKHKEIPCKKSSPAVEELSTDVVPDKSIISEDKAQGSLATTMRPERSFQVDDLSCVLSNKQLLSIVESNEIRVVLGGWRAEGNGPNDVTAPKNQI
;
A
#
# COMPACT_ATOMS: atom_id res chain seq x y z
N MET A 1 -6.23 24.93 -3.12
CA MET A 1 -5.73 24.92 -1.72
C MET A 1 -5.04 23.58 -1.50
N GLY A 2 -3.86 23.54 -0.87
CA GLY A 2 -3.14 22.28 -0.61
C GLY A 2 -3.48 21.71 0.77
N LEU A 3 -3.57 20.38 0.90
CA LEU A 3 -3.81 19.73 2.19
C LEU A 3 -2.64 20.01 3.16
N GLN A 4 -2.95 20.22 4.44
CA GLN A 4 -1.95 20.33 5.49
C GLN A 4 -1.60 18.95 6.06
N CYS A 5 -0.45 18.86 6.71
CA CYS A 5 -0.08 17.73 7.54
C CYS A 5 -1.02 17.65 8.76
N GLU A 6 -1.81 16.58 8.92
CA GLU A 6 -2.70 16.45 10.08
C GLU A 6 -1.95 16.25 11.40
N VAL A 7 -0.68 15.83 11.34
CA VAL A 7 0.16 15.55 12.52
C VAL A 7 0.73 16.81 13.16
N CYS A 8 1.19 17.79 12.36
CA CYS A 8 1.75 19.05 12.87
C CYS A 8 0.89 20.28 12.56
N LYS A 9 0.01 20.25 11.56
CA LYS A 9 -0.87 21.35 11.09
C LYS A 9 -0.16 22.63 10.63
N GLU A 10 1.17 22.70 10.73
CA GLU A 10 2.01 23.84 10.34
C GLU A 10 2.41 23.83 8.86
N ALA A 11 2.62 22.64 8.29
CA ALA A 11 3.21 22.46 6.95
C ALA A 11 2.24 21.80 5.98
N GLN A 12 2.40 22.09 4.68
CA GLN A 12 1.73 21.32 3.62
C GLN A 12 2.18 19.86 3.66
N HIS A 13 1.25 18.95 3.31
CA HIS A 13 1.58 17.54 3.23
C HIS A 13 2.46 17.22 2.02
N LYS A 14 3.30 16.20 2.15
CA LYS A 14 4.14 15.67 1.06
C LYS A 14 3.84 14.19 0.78
N TYR A 15 3.31 13.49 1.77
CA TYR A 15 3.06 12.05 1.75
C TYR A 15 1.70 11.74 2.41
N LYS A 16 1.29 10.46 2.35
CA LYS A 16 0.10 9.92 3.01
C LYS A 16 0.44 8.58 3.68
N CYS A 17 -0.21 8.25 4.80
CA CYS A 17 -0.03 6.96 5.46
C CYS A 17 -0.63 5.83 4.60
N PRO A 18 0.07 4.70 4.33
CA PRO A 18 -0.48 3.60 3.52
C PRO A 18 -1.57 2.80 4.24
N SER A 19 -1.74 2.98 5.56
CA SER A 19 -2.73 2.26 6.36
C SER A 19 -4.04 3.03 6.58
N CYS A 20 -4.02 4.36 6.58
CA CYS A 20 -5.20 5.20 6.86
C CYS A 20 -5.29 6.48 6.02
N PHE A 21 -4.39 6.67 5.05
CA PHE A 21 -4.35 7.80 4.10
C PHE A 21 -4.20 9.23 4.68
N VAL A 22 -4.05 9.34 6.01
CA VAL A 22 -3.75 10.59 6.73
C VAL A 22 -2.53 11.31 6.09
N PRO A 23 -2.66 12.60 5.71
CA PRO A 23 -1.61 13.39 5.09
C PRO A 23 -0.53 13.81 6.11
N TYR A 24 0.74 13.68 5.73
CA TYR A 24 1.88 14.13 6.55
C TYR A 24 2.99 14.81 5.73
N CYS A 25 3.76 15.70 6.37
CA CYS A 25 4.83 16.48 5.71
C CYS A 25 6.20 15.77 5.69
N SER A 26 6.56 15.03 6.74
CA SER A 26 7.90 14.46 6.92
C SER A 26 7.92 13.13 7.68
N VAL A 27 9.06 12.43 7.63
CA VAL A 27 9.29 11.17 8.38
C VAL A 27 9.12 11.35 9.90
N VAL A 28 9.40 12.55 10.43
CA VAL A 28 9.16 12.88 11.85
C VAL A 28 7.66 12.81 12.16
N CYS A 29 6.83 13.37 11.29
CA CYS A 29 5.37 13.27 11.43
C CYS A 29 4.87 11.83 11.22
N PHE A 30 5.46 11.06 10.30
CA PHE A 30 5.11 9.65 10.15
C PHE A 30 5.43 8.81 11.40
N LYS A 31 6.55 9.07 12.08
CA LYS A 31 6.91 8.41 13.35
C LYS A 31 5.90 8.72 14.46
N LYS A 32 5.60 10.00 14.70
CA LYS A 32 4.56 10.43 15.66
C LYS A 32 3.18 9.86 15.32
N HIS A 33 2.83 9.79 14.03
CA HIS A 33 1.56 9.26 13.57
C HIS A 33 1.38 7.77 13.89
N LYS A 34 2.42 6.94 13.74
CA LYS A 34 2.32 5.48 13.96
C LYS A 34 2.45 5.05 15.43
N GLU A 35 2.85 5.95 16.33
CA GLU A 35 2.86 5.69 17.78
C GLU A 35 1.43 5.59 18.34
N ILE A 36 0.48 6.27 17.70
CA ILE A 36 -0.96 6.13 17.93
C ILE A 36 -1.49 5.07 16.95
N PRO A 37 -2.38 4.15 17.36
CA PRO A 37 -2.93 3.14 16.45
C PRO A 37 -3.75 3.78 15.33
N CYS A 38 -3.15 3.93 14.16
CA CYS A 38 -3.84 4.44 12.98
C CYS A 38 -4.89 3.42 12.52
N LYS A 39 -6.18 3.76 12.70
CA LYS A 39 -7.28 2.90 12.26
C LYS A 39 -7.31 2.88 10.73
N LYS A 40 -7.43 1.69 10.15
CA LYS A 40 -7.63 1.55 8.70
C LYS A 40 -8.99 2.15 8.35
N SER A 41 -8.98 3.29 7.67
CA SER A 41 -10.14 3.79 6.95
C SER A 41 -10.39 2.86 5.77
N SER A 42 -11.51 2.14 5.81
CA SER A 42 -12.14 1.68 4.57
C SER A 42 -12.43 2.92 3.71
N PRO A 43 -12.25 2.88 2.38
CA PRO A 43 -12.59 4.00 1.51
C PRO A 43 -14.12 4.17 1.45
N ALA A 44 -14.68 4.82 2.47
CA ALA A 44 -16.00 5.42 2.40
C ALA A 44 -15.85 6.69 1.54
N VAL A 45 -16.67 6.77 0.50
CA VAL A 45 -16.68 7.91 -0.43
C VAL A 45 -17.39 9.07 0.27
N GLU A 46 -16.63 10.00 0.82
CA GLU A 46 -17.20 11.24 1.38
C GLU A 46 -17.36 12.27 0.26
N GLU A 47 -18.53 12.24 -0.39
CA GLU A 47 -18.93 13.28 -1.33
C GLU A 47 -19.33 14.56 -0.58
N LEU A 48 -18.72 15.70 -0.95
CA LEU A 48 -19.17 17.02 -0.51
C LEU A 48 -19.10 18.04 -1.67
N SER A 49 -20.20 18.06 -2.42
CA SER A 49 -20.90 19.27 -2.92
C SER A 49 -20.11 20.37 -3.65
N THR A 50 -20.34 20.49 -4.98
CA THR A 50 -20.59 21.79 -5.65
C THR A 50 -21.41 21.59 -6.95
N ASP A 51 -22.73 21.66 -6.80
CA ASP A 51 -23.72 22.43 -7.57
C ASP A 51 -23.52 22.89 -9.06
N VAL A 52 -24.62 22.77 -9.84
CA VAL A 52 -25.07 23.52 -11.06
C VAL A 52 -24.75 23.05 -12.52
N VAL A 53 -25.55 22.07 -13.00
CA VAL A 53 -26.38 21.99 -14.26
C VAL A 53 -25.73 22.23 -15.70
N PRO A 54 -26.43 22.17 -16.88
CA PRO A 54 -26.22 21.06 -17.84
C PRO A 54 -26.05 21.45 -19.36
N ASP A 55 -26.36 20.48 -20.24
CA ASP A 55 -26.71 20.51 -21.68
C ASP A 55 -25.55 20.10 -22.64
N LYS A 56 -25.65 19.24 -23.67
CA LYS A 56 -26.56 18.19 -24.18
C LYS A 56 -26.03 17.84 -25.58
N SER A 57 -25.68 16.57 -25.87
CA SER A 57 -25.68 15.94 -27.22
C SER A 57 -24.92 14.59 -27.27
N ILE A 58 -25.07 13.73 -28.29
CA ILE A 58 -26.25 13.26 -29.06
C ILE A 58 -25.89 11.84 -29.57
N ILE A 59 -26.55 10.78 -29.06
CA ILE A 59 -26.89 9.48 -29.74
C ILE A 59 -25.64 8.60 -30.17
N SER A 60 -25.61 7.25 -30.15
CA SER A 60 -26.61 6.21 -30.46
C SER A 60 -26.54 4.94 -29.58
N GLU A 61 -27.58 4.11 -29.70
CA GLU A 61 -27.80 2.83 -29.00
C GLU A 61 -27.07 1.62 -29.62
N ASP A 62 -26.79 0.59 -28.81
CA ASP A 62 -27.17 -0.81 -29.12
C ASP A 62 -27.39 -1.61 -27.81
N LYS A 63 -27.80 -2.88 -27.89
CA LYS A 63 -28.68 -3.54 -26.92
C LYS A 63 -27.98 -4.43 -25.88
N ALA A 64 -28.73 -4.61 -24.79
CA ALA A 64 -28.52 -5.52 -23.66
C ALA A 64 -27.95 -6.92 -23.99
N GLN A 65 -27.09 -7.44 -23.09
CA GLN A 65 -27.47 -8.52 -22.16
C GLN A 65 -26.41 -8.75 -21.07
N GLY A 66 -26.83 -9.11 -19.84
CA GLY A 66 -26.00 -9.88 -18.90
C GLY A 66 -25.43 -9.13 -17.69
N SER A 67 -26.10 -9.26 -16.55
CA SER A 67 -25.56 -8.86 -15.24
C SER A 67 -24.54 -9.87 -14.73
N LEU A 68 -23.30 -9.42 -14.47
CA LEU A 68 -22.47 -10.00 -13.41
C LEU A 68 -21.50 -8.94 -12.87
N ALA A 69 -21.52 -8.72 -11.56
CA ALA A 69 -20.69 -7.72 -10.89
C ALA A 69 -19.21 -8.16 -10.81
N THR A 70 -18.48 -7.99 -11.91
CA THR A 70 -17.02 -8.13 -11.89
C THR A 70 -16.41 -6.96 -11.14
N THR A 71 -15.79 -7.26 -10.00
CA THR A 71 -15.04 -6.27 -9.21
C THR A 71 -13.98 -5.60 -10.07
N MET A 72 -14.14 -4.31 -10.37
CA MET A 72 -13.19 -3.53 -11.15
C MET A 72 -11.91 -3.29 -10.33
N ARG A 73 -11.02 -4.28 -10.35
CA ARG A 73 -9.61 -4.09 -10.01
C ARG A 73 -9.05 -3.08 -11.01
N PRO A 74 -8.50 -1.92 -10.57
CA PRO A 74 -7.86 -1.00 -11.49
C PRO A 74 -6.72 -1.73 -12.20
N GLU A 75 -6.86 -1.92 -13.51
CA GLU A 75 -5.77 -2.41 -14.33
C GLU A 75 -4.70 -1.33 -14.36
N ARG A 76 -3.69 -1.49 -13.49
CA ARG A 76 -2.46 -0.72 -13.58
C ARG A 76 -1.83 -1.11 -14.91
N SER A 77 -1.99 -0.27 -15.92
CA SER A 77 -1.33 -0.43 -17.20
C SER A 77 0.17 -0.42 -16.96
N PHE A 78 0.80 -1.60 -17.06
CA PHE A 78 2.25 -1.76 -16.98
C PHE A 78 2.88 -1.34 -18.31
N GLN A 79 2.71 -0.07 -18.68
CA GLN A 79 3.56 0.55 -19.68
C GLN A 79 4.92 0.77 -19.01
N VAL A 80 5.94 0.08 -19.52
CA VAL A 80 7.33 0.28 -19.10
C VAL A 80 7.88 1.40 -19.98
N ASP A 81 8.22 2.54 -19.37
CA ASP A 81 8.61 3.74 -20.10
C ASP A 81 9.88 3.55 -20.97
N ASP A 82 10.72 2.58 -20.64
CA ASP A 82 11.90 2.20 -21.40
C ASP A 82 12.19 0.70 -21.31
N LEU A 83 12.34 0.02 -22.46
CA LEU A 83 12.61 -1.42 -22.51
C LEU A 83 14.05 -1.79 -22.11
N SER A 84 15.01 -0.86 -22.11
CA SER A 84 16.39 -1.17 -21.67
C SER A 84 16.48 -1.44 -20.16
N CYS A 85 15.49 -0.96 -19.39
CA CYS A 85 15.30 -1.27 -17.98
C CYS A 85 14.80 -2.72 -17.73
N VAL A 86 14.38 -3.45 -18.76
CA VAL A 86 13.87 -4.83 -18.63
C VAL A 86 15.04 -5.83 -18.62
N LEU A 87 15.26 -6.47 -17.48
CA LEU A 87 16.28 -7.52 -17.34
C LEU A 87 15.94 -8.73 -18.22
N SER A 88 16.93 -9.20 -18.98
CA SER A 88 16.77 -10.44 -19.76
C SER A 88 16.78 -11.67 -18.84
N ASN A 89 16.20 -12.79 -19.31
CA ASN A 89 16.14 -14.04 -18.54
C ASN A 89 17.52 -14.49 -18.01
N LYS A 90 18.61 -14.26 -18.76
CA LYS A 90 19.97 -14.56 -18.31
C LYS A 90 20.38 -13.71 -17.10
N GLN A 91 20.05 -12.42 -17.08
CA GLN A 91 20.33 -11.54 -15.95
C GLN A 91 19.51 -11.92 -14.72
N LEU A 92 18.25 -12.33 -14.92
CA LEU A 92 17.38 -12.83 -13.84
C LEU A 92 17.93 -14.12 -13.21
N LEU A 93 18.42 -15.07 -14.02
CA LEU A 93 19.08 -16.28 -13.52
C LEU A 93 20.34 -15.95 -12.71
N SER A 94 21.21 -15.06 -13.20
CA SER A 94 22.39 -14.59 -12.44
C SER A 94 22.04 -14.00 -11.06
N ILE A 95 20.89 -13.34 -10.93
CA ILE A 95 20.41 -12.79 -9.64
C ILE A 95 19.96 -13.90 -8.69
N VAL A 96 19.24 -14.90 -9.18
CA VAL A 96 18.80 -16.08 -8.39
C VAL A 96 20.01 -16.92 -7.95
N GLU A 97 21.02 -17.01 -8.80
CA GLU A 97 22.25 -17.80 -8.58
C GLU A 97 23.33 -17.05 -7.79
N SER A 98 23.21 -15.74 -7.53
CA SER A 98 24.14 -15.02 -6.66
C SER A 98 24.14 -15.59 -5.24
N ASN A 99 25.33 -15.89 -4.72
CA ASN A 99 25.50 -16.35 -3.33
C ASN A 99 25.41 -15.17 -2.36
N GLU A 100 25.89 -14.00 -2.77
CA GLU A 100 25.91 -12.75 -2.03
C GLU A 100 24.47 -12.33 -1.67
N ILE A 101 23.56 -12.33 -2.65
CA ILE A 101 22.14 -12.02 -2.46
C ILE A 101 21.49 -13.06 -1.54
N ARG A 102 21.79 -14.36 -1.73
CA ARG A 102 21.23 -15.44 -0.91
C ARG A 102 21.66 -15.36 0.56
N VAL A 103 22.92 -15.00 0.85
CA VAL A 103 23.43 -14.83 2.22
C VAL A 103 22.73 -13.66 2.92
N VAL A 104 22.60 -12.49 2.28
CA VAL A 104 21.96 -11.31 2.87
C VAL A 104 20.48 -11.56 3.17
N LEU A 105 19.75 -12.24 2.28
CA LEU A 105 18.34 -12.58 2.50
C LEU A 105 18.16 -13.70 3.53
N GLY A 106 19.10 -14.65 3.63
CA GLY A 106 19.07 -15.73 4.61
C GLY A 106 19.20 -15.25 6.06
N GLY A 107 19.97 -14.18 6.29
CA GLY A 107 20.19 -13.60 7.62
C GLY A 107 18.99 -12.88 8.25
N TRP A 108 17.88 -12.69 7.52
CA TRP A 108 16.69 -11.97 8.03
C TRP A 108 15.68 -12.84 8.79
N ARG A 109 15.93 -14.16 8.93
CA ARG A 109 15.15 -15.01 9.85
C ARG A 109 15.89 -15.19 11.17
N ALA A 110 15.17 -14.93 12.26
CA ALA A 110 15.50 -15.27 13.66
C ALA A 110 16.17 -14.21 14.56
N GLU A 111 15.69 -12.96 14.54
CA GLU A 111 15.68 -12.12 15.75
C GLU A 111 14.24 -11.69 16.07
N GLY A 112 13.55 -12.47 16.92
CA GLY A 112 12.11 -12.25 17.11
C GLY A 112 11.34 -13.25 17.98
N ASN A 113 11.92 -13.74 19.08
CA ASN A 113 11.27 -13.82 20.42
C ASN A 113 12.16 -14.59 21.41
N GLY A 114 12.22 -14.10 22.65
CA GLY A 114 13.03 -14.65 23.73
C GLY A 114 12.39 -15.83 24.49
N PRO A 115 13.05 -16.32 25.55
CA PRO A 115 12.68 -17.56 26.21
C PRO A 115 11.53 -17.39 27.21
N ASN A 116 10.51 -18.25 27.08
CA ASN A 116 9.53 -18.48 28.13
C ASN A 116 9.97 -19.70 28.95
N ASP A 117 10.91 -19.50 29.88
CA ASP A 117 11.10 -20.46 30.98
C ASP A 117 9.84 -20.43 31.86
N VAL A 118 9.13 -21.55 31.92
CA VAL A 118 8.28 -21.89 33.06
C VAL A 118 8.61 -23.30 33.49
N THR A 119 9.62 -23.40 34.34
CA THR A 119 9.87 -24.58 35.18
C THR A 119 8.64 -24.94 36.02
N ALA A 120 8.12 -26.16 35.87
CA ALA A 120 7.31 -26.82 36.91
C ALA A 120 7.34 -28.36 36.73
N PRO A 121 7.80 -29.13 37.74
CA PRO A 121 7.89 -30.59 37.63
C PRO A 121 6.53 -31.27 37.89
N LYS A 122 6.29 -32.39 37.20
CA LYS A 122 5.34 -33.43 37.66
C LYS A 122 6.10 -34.73 37.85
N ASN A 123 6.24 -35.08 39.12
CA ASN A 123 6.94 -36.26 39.62
C ASN A 123 5.89 -37.27 40.10
N GLN A 124 6.07 -38.55 39.75
CA GLN A 124 5.26 -39.71 40.18
C GLN A 124 3.78 -39.70 39.70
N ILE A 125 3.12 -40.84 39.48
CA ILE A 125 3.45 -42.22 39.89
C ILE A 125 3.36 -43.21 38.72
#